data_AF-A0A8H4JGG6-F1
#
_entry.id   AF-A0A8H4JGG6-F1
#
_cell.length_a   1.000
_cell.length_b   1.000
_cell.length_c   1.000
_cell.angle_alpha   90.00
_cell.angle_beta   90.00
_cell.angle_gamma   90.00
#
_symmetry.space_group_name_H-M   'P 1'
#
loop_
_entity.id
_entity.type
_entity.pdbx_description
1 polymer ?
#
loop_
_entity_poly.entity_id
_entity_poly.type
_entity_poly.pdbx_seq_one_letter_code
_entity_poly.pdbx_strand_id
1 'polypeptide(L)'
;MIAKDSQQPHKEVIIKPATLTDAARIAELGAHVFTITFGHSVEPHELNAFLEESYTEASIINDLNDANKDVIIATNSNDDFLGFAYLTRGSSEPCVENMEKTVELQRIYVHPDSHGAGVGKALEKAIESIAKEQGFKNLWLGVWEENPRAIRAYEKWGYKQVGDHDFTIGSIVQTDHIMVKNIPDTPTMYIRAAHAEADLRVLRRLIHENPLGMLTTGIKSQTHSFLQSSHIPFLLEVKDESSETELGRLRGHLARQNPQSKAMIEHCTSNPSLKSYLEDEVLVIFTKPAHHYVTPKFYTETKPANGKVVPTWNYAAAQVYGKARIYYENNEETSSFLGRAISDLTDHNERGAMGYTAESQWKVSDAPEKYVELLKRNIIGIEIEVTKLEGKFKMSQEMGHGDREGVIKGFEGLGTEVGDEVARVVKERGELKDQKK
;
A
#
# COMPACT_ATOMS: atom_id res chain seq x y z
N MET A 1 -11.58 6.12 -51.62
CA MET A 1 -11.56 7.34 -50.80
C MET A 1 -12.80 7.28 -49.91
N ILE A 2 -12.68 6.56 -48.78
CA ILE A 2 -13.78 6.31 -47.85
C ILE A 2 -13.55 7.23 -46.66
N ALA A 3 -14.55 8.08 -46.39
CA ALA A 3 -14.54 9.04 -45.32
C ALA A 3 -14.45 8.33 -43.96
N LYS A 4 -13.62 8.89 -43.08
CA LYS A 4 -13.40 8.45 -41.71
C LYS A 4 -14.72 8.51 -40.94
N ASP A 5 -15.07 7.39 -40.31
CA ASP A 5 -16.07 7.33 -39.25
C ASP A 5 -15.65 8.25 -38.10
N SER A 6 -16.55 9.15 -37.76
CA SER A 6 -16.45 10.11 -36.67
C SER A 6 -16.53 9.37 -35.33
N GLN A 7 -15.39 9.27 -34.64
CA GLN A 7 -15.34 8.95 -33.20
C GLN A 7 -16.07 10.05 -32.43
N GLN A 8 -17.12 9.67 -31.68
CA GLN A 8 -17.73 10.55 -30.68
C GLN A 8 -16.69 10.92 -29.61
N PRO A 9 -16.60 12.18 -29.18
CA PRO A 9 -15.64 12.59 -28.16
C PRO A 9 -15.98 11.89 -26.84
N HIS A 10 -15.01 11.20 -26.24
CA HIS A 10 -15.14 10.66 -24.89
C HIS A 10 -15.54 11.80 -23.94
N LYS A 11 -16.77 11.79 -23.41
CA LYS A 11 -17.20 12.73 -22.37
C LYS A 11 -16.32 12.50 -21.13
N GLU A 12 -15.55 13.50 -20.74
CA GLU A 12 -14.76 13.47 -19.51
C GLU A 12 -15.70 13.33 -18.29
N VAL A 13 -15.38 12.39 -17.39
CA VAL A 13 -16.15 12.13 -16.17
C VAL A 13 -15.41 12.76 -15.00
N ILE A 14 -16.06 13.70 -14.31
CA ILE A 14 -15.54 14.43 -13.16
C ILE A 14 -16.25 13.89 -11.91
N ILE A 15 -15.48 13.43 -10.93
CA ILE A 15 -16.00 12.96 -9.64
C ILE A 15 -15.78 14.03 -8.58
N LYS A 16 -16.80 14.33 -7.77
CA LYS A 16 -16.72 15.27 -6.65
C LYS A 16 -17.56 14.81 -5.45
N PRO A 17 -17.21 15.23 -4.21
CA PRO A 17 -18.10 15.05 -3.06
C PRO A 17 -19.44 15.74 -3.32
N ALA A 18 -20.52 15.07 -2.92
CA ALA A 18 -21.86 15.65 -2.98
C ALA A 18 -22.02 16.75 -1.93
N THR A 19 -22.81 17.75 -2.26
CA THR A 19 -23.18 18.87 -1.40
C THR A 19 -24.69 18.91 -1.22
N LEU A 20 -25.19 19.72 -0.28
CA LEU A 20 -26.63 19.87 -0.07
C LEU A 20 -27.37 20.33 -1.35
N THR A 21 -26.70 21.05 -2.26
CA THR A 21 -27.30 21.47 -3.54
C THR A 21 -27.47 20.33 -4.55
N ASP A 22 -26.89 19.17 -4.29
CA ASP A 22 -27.01 17.98 -5.14
C ASP A 22 -28.18 17.08 -4.74
N ALA A 23 -28.82 17.33 -3.59
CA ALA A 23 -29.83 16.46 -3.01
C ALA A 23 -31.01 16.17 -3.94
N ALA A 24 -31.55 17.21 -4.58
CA ALA A 24 -32.64 17.06 -5.54
C ALA A 24 -32.25 16.19 -6.75
N ARG A 25 -31.03 16.37 -7.29
CA ARG A 25 -30.52 15.60 -8.44
C ARG A 25 -30.30 14.13 -8.10
N ILE A 26 -29.79 13.85 -6.90
CA ILE A 26 -29.60 12.50 -6.38
C ILE A 26 -30.96 11.81 -6.16
N ALA A 27 -31.92 12.51 -5.54
CA ALA A 27 -33.27 12.00 -5.30
C ALA A 27 -33.98 11.64 -6.62
N GLU A 28 -33.95 12.55 -7.60
CA GLU A 28 -34.56 12.35 -8.92
C GLU A 28 -33.96 11.13 -9.65
N LEU A 29 -32.63 11.06 -9.76
CA LEU A 29 -31.99 9.93 -10.43
C LEU A 29 -32.20 8.61 -9.67
N GLY A 30 -32.11 8.64 -8.34
CA GLY A 30 -32.32 7.47 -7.49
C GLY A 30 -33.73 6.89 -7.66
N ALA A 31 -34.76 7.75 -7.60
CA ALA A 31 -36.14 7.34 -7.82
C ALA A 31 -36.36 6.78 -9.23
N HIS A 32 -35.78 7.42 -10.25
CA HIS A 32 -35.90 6.96 -11.64
C HIS A 32 -35.26 5.58 -11.86
N VAL A 33 -34.01 5.40 -11.41
CA VAL A 33 -33.29 4.12 -11.57
C VAL A 33 -33.93 3.00 -10.77
N PHE A 34 -34.39 3.29 -9.54
CA PHE A 34 -35.07 2.30 -8.71
C PHE A 34 -36.40 1.86 -9.34
N THR A 35 -37.19 2.81 -9.85
CA THR A 35 -38.44 2.53 -10.56
C THR A 35 -38.22 1.64 -11.79
N ILE A 36 -37.19 1.92 -12.60
CA ILE A 36 -36.88 1.08 -13.76
C ILE A 36 -36.42 -0.32 -13.35
N THR A 37 -35.68 -0.43 -12.24
CA THR A 37 -35.08 -1.70 -11.82
C THR A 37 -36.13 -2.61 -11.16
N PHE A 38 -36.98 -2.07 -10.29
CA PHE A 38 -37.90 -2.85 -9.45
C PHE A 38 -39.38 -2.66 -9.78
N GLY A 39 -39.76 -1.65 -10.57
CA GLY A 39 -41.17 -1.30 -10.79
C GLY A 39 -42.00 -2.34 -11.54
N HIS A 40 -41.37 -3.30 -12.21
CA HIS A 40 -42.06 -4.45 -12.83
C HIS A 40 -42.32 -5.59 -11.84
N SER A 41 -41.64 -5.58 -10.69
CA SER A 41 -41.60 -6.68 -9.72
C SER A 41 -42.29 -6.33 -8.39
N VAL A 42 -42.91 -5.16 -8.29
CA VAL A 42 -43.48 -4.59 -7.05
C VAL A 42 -44.81 -3.91 -7.35
N GLU A 43 -45.77 -3.98 -6.43
CA GLU A 43 -47.06 -3.29 -6.58
C GLU A 43 -46.87 -1.75 -6.54
N PRO A 44 -47.61 -0.96 -7.34
CA PRO A 44 -47.39 0.48 -7.46
C PRO A 44 -47.40 1.28 -6.15
N HIS A 45 -48.20 0.85 -5.17
CA HIS A 45 -48.30 1.52 -3.88
C HIS A 45 -47.09 1.25 -2.97
N GLU A 46 -46.49 0.05 -3.06
CA GLU A 46 -45.30 -0.34 -2.29
C GLU A 46 -44.06 0.35 -2.86
N LEU A 47 -43.96 0.43 -4.19
CA LEU A 47 -42.93 1.23 -4.86
C LEU A 47 -43.02 2.69 -4.43
N ASN A 48 -44.20 3.30 -4.46
CA ASN A 48 -44.38 4.70 -4.05
C ASN A 48 -43.99 4.93 -2.59
N ALA A 49 -44.37 4.04 -1.67
CA ALA A 49 -43.99 4.14 -0.26
C ALA A 49 -42.46 4.15 -0.08
N PHE A 50 -41.75 3.26 -0.77
CA PHE A 50 -40.29 3.22 -0.73
C PHE A 50 -39.65 4.48 -1.33
N LEU A 51 -40.19 4.99 -2.44
CA LEU A 51 -39.69 6.22 -3.07
C LEU A 51 -39.90 7.45 -2.17
N GLU A 52 -41.06 7.56 -1.51
CA GLU A 52 -41.37 8.64 -0.56
C GLU A 52 -40.54 8.57 0.72
N GLU A 53 -40.07 7.38 1.10
CA GLU A 53 -39.16 7.21 2.23
C GLU A 53 -37.70 7.49 1.85
N SER A 54 -37.22 6.91 0.74
CA SER A 54 -35.79 6.83 0.44
C SER A 54 -35.27 7.86 -0.57
N TYR A 55 -36.12 8.39 -1.45
CA TYR A 55 -35.71 9.29 -2.54
C TYR A 55 -36.50 10.60 -2.55
N THR A 56 -36.62 11.23 -1.39
CA THR A 56 -37.02 12.63 -1.28
C THR A 56 -35.79 13.52 -1.07
N GLU A 57 -35.88 14.78 -1.48
CA GLU A 57 -34.81 15.75 -1.23
C GLU A 57 -34.44 15.83 0.27
N ALA A 58 -35.44 15.75 1.15
CA ALA A 58 -35.24 15.73 2.60
C ALA A 58 -34.46 14.49 3.08
N SER A 59 -34.82 13.30 2.59
CA SER A 59 -34.11 12.06 2.93
C SER A 59 -32.66 12.09 2.45
N ILE A 60 -32.40 12.60 1.25
CA ILE A 60 -31.04 12.74 0.73
C ILE A 60 -30.25 13.80 1.51
N ILE A 61 -30.86 14.92 1.91
CA ILE A 61 -30.20 15.91 2.79
C ILE A 61 -29.81 15.27 4.13
N ASN A 62 -30.64 14.41 4.70
CA ASN A 62 -30.29 13.69 5.93
C ASN A 62 -29.08 12.77 5.70
N ASP A 63 -29.08 12.02 4.60
CA ASP A 63 -27.94 11.16 4.21
C ASP A 63 -26.65 11.98 4.02
N LEU A 64 -26.72 13.16 3.40
CA LEU A 64 -25.58 14.05 3.18
C LEU A 64 -25.02 14.67 4.48
N ASN A 65 -25.82 14.73 5.54
CA ASN A 65 -25.38 15.20 6.86
C ASN A 65 -24.97 14.05 7.80
N ASP A 66 -25.14 12.79 7.38
CA ASP A 66 -24.74 11.64 8.19
C ASP A 66 -23.22 11.48 8.16
N ALA A 67 -22.59 11.62 9.33
CA ALA A 67 -21.16 11.46 9.46
C ALA A 67 -20.66 10.05 9.09
N ASN A 68 -21.53 9.04 9.02
CA ASN A 68 -21.22 7.67 8.60
C ASN A 68 -21.40 7.42 7.10
N LYS A 69 -21.76 8.44 6.31
CA LYS A 69 -21.93 8.31 4.86
C LYS A 69 -21.01 9.26 4.11
N ASP A 70 -20.31 8.73 3.12
CA ASP A 70 -19.63 9.54 2.11
C ASP A 70 -20.41 9.42 0.81
N VAL A 71 -20.87 10.55 0.28
CA VAL A 71 -21.65 10.60 -0.97
C VAL A 71 -20.85 11.34 -2.02
N ILE A 72 -20.70 10.72 -3.19
CA ILE A 72 -20.03 11.32 -4.35
C ILE A 72 -20.95 11.37 -5.56
N ILE A 73 -20.72 12.34 -6.43
CA ILE A 73 -21.44 12.50 -7.68
C ILE A 73 -20.48 12.51 -8.87
N ALA A 74 -21.00 12.09 -10.02
CA ALA A 74 -20.31 12.14 -11.30
C ALA A 74 -20.99 13.17 -12.20
N THR A 75 -20.22 14.10 -12.74
CA THR A 75 -20.69 15.07 -13.75
C THR A 75 -19.79 15.04 -14.98
N ASN A 76 -20.21 15.66 -16.08
CA ASN A 76 -19.29 16.00 -17.18
C ASN A 76 -18.77 17.44 -17.06
N SER A 77 -17.98 17.88 -18.04
CA SER A 77 -17.42 19.24 -18.11
C SER A 77 -18.49 20.35 -18.21
N ASN A 78 -19.74 20.02 -18.54
CA ASN A 78 -20.87 20.95 -18.60
C ASN A 78 -21.73 20.92 -17.31
N ASP A 79 -21.31 20.20 -16.27
CA ASP A 79 -22.07 19.92 -15.04
C ASP A 79 -23.34 19.07 -15.25
N ASP A 80 -23.47 18.36 -16.38
CA ASP A 80 -24.55 17.39 -16.55
C ASP A 80 -24.38 16.26 -15.53
N PHE A 81 -25.45 15.90 -14.83
CA PHE A 81 -25.45 14.87 -13.80
C PHE A 81 -25.44 13.47 -14.41
N LEU A 82 -24.40 12.68 -14.13
CA LEU A 82 -24.18 11.36 -14.75
C LEU A 82 -24.45 10.19 -13.80
N GLY A 83 -24.40 10.42 -12.48
CA GLY A 83 -24.54 9.36 -11.49
C GLY A 83 -24.07 9.77 -10.10
N PHE A 84 -24.26 8.86 -9.13
CA PHE A 84 -23.81 9.04 -7.76
C PHE A 84 -23.47 7.70 -7.11
N ALA A 85 -22.73 7.75 -6.00
CA ALA A 85 -22.44 6.58 -5.18
C ALA A 85 -22.37 6.94 -3.69
N TYR A 86 -22.69 5.95 -2.84
CA TYR A 86 -22.72 6.04 -1.38
C TYR A 86 -21.74 5.03 -0.81
N LEU A 87 -20.90 5.48 0.12
CA LEU A 87 -20.10 4.63 1.00
C LEU A 87 -20.62 4.77 2.43
N THR A 88 -21.09 3.68 3.03
CA THR A 88 -21.73 3.69 4.35
C THR A 88 -20.91 2.88 5.34
N ARG A 89 -20.66 3.47 6.52
CA ARG A 89 -20.01 2.84 7.65
C ARG A 89 -21.04 2.28 8.65
N GLY A 90 -20.67 1.17 9.29
CA GLY A 90 -21.45 0.59 10.40
C GLY A 90 -22.58 -0.35 9.98
N SER A 91 -22.77 -0.61 8.68
CA SER A 91 -23.64 -1.68 8.18
C SER A 91 -22.88 -3.01 8.10
N SER A 92 -23.61 -4.13 8.22
CA SER A 92 -23.06 -5.48 8.21
C SER A 92 -24.12 -6.50 7.80
N GLU A 93 -23.66 -7.63 7.26
CA GLU A 93 -24.44 -8.84 6.96
C GLU A 93 -23.76 -10.06 7.59
N PRO A 94 -24.48 -11.15 7.92
CA PRO A 94 -23.89 -12.34 8.52
C PRO A 94 -22.70 -12.92 7.73
N CYS A 95 -22.74 -12.81 6.40
CA CYS A 95 -21.67 -13.32 5.53
C CYS A 95 -20.41 -12.43 5.49
N VAL A 96 -20.44 -11.21 6.03
CA VAL A 96 -19.30 -10.28 6.08
C VAL A 96 -18.89 -9.90 7.52
N GLU A 97 -19.65 -10.31 8.53
CA GLU A 97 -19.43 -9.94 9.94
C GLU A 97 -18.04 -10.34 10.47
N ASN A 98 -17.49 -11.44 9.98
CA ASN A 98 -16.15 -11.93 10.37
C ASN A 98 -15.00 -11.30 9.59
N MET A 99 -15.27 -10.38 8.66
CA MET A 99 -14.24 -9.72 7.86
C MET A 99 -13.72 -8.48 8.56
N GLU A 100 -12.39 -8.30 8.56
CA GLU A 100 -11.78 -7.12 9.16
C GLU A 100 -12.10 -5.85 8.36
N LYS A 101 -12.42 -4.77 9.06
CA LYS A 101 -12.55 -3.41 8.52
C LYS A 101 -13.35 -3.37 7.21
N THR A 102 -14.62 -3.73 7.30
CA THR A 102 -15.59 -3.67 6.21
C THR A 102 -16.24 -2.29 6.08
N VAL A 103 -16.63 -1.95 4.86
CA VAL A 103 -17.46 -0.78 4.55
C VAL A 103 -18.34 -1.08 3.35
N GLU A 104 -19.52 -0.50 3.28
CA GLU A 104 -20.55 -0.83 2.28
C GLU A 104 -20.58 0.19 1.14
N LEU A 105 -20.47 -0.26 -0.11
CA LEU A 105 -20.93 0.48 -1.29
C LEU A 105 -22.46 0.35 -1.36
N GLN A 106 -23.17 1.18 -0.57
CA GLN A 106 -24.61 1.02 -0.34
C GLN A 106 -25.45 1.35 -1.58
N ARG A 107 -25.03 2.34 -2.39
CA ARG A 107 -25.73 2.74 -3.62
C ARG A 107 -24.72 3.12 -4.68
N ILE A 108 -24.97 2.71 -5.92
CA ILE A 108 -24.26 3.21 -7.10
C ILE A 108 -25.21 3.23 -8.29
N TYR A 109 -25.57 4.44 -8.74
CA TYR A 109 -26.45 4.62 -9.88
C TYR A 109 -25.82 5.50 -10.94
N VAL A 110 -26.07 5.12 -12.19
CA VAL A 110 -25.62 5.83 -13.38
C VAL A 110 -26.84 6.15 -14.22
N HIS A 111 -26.91 7.40 -14.69
CA HIS A 111 -27.95 7.85 -15.61
C HIS A 111 -28.02 6.92 -16.84
N PRO A 112 -29.22 6.48 -17.26
CA PRO A 112 -29.38 5.54 -18.38
C PRO A 112 -28.63 5.96 -19.66
N ASP A 113 -28.73 7.24 -20.02
CA ASP A 113 -28.04 7.81 -21.20
C ASP A 113 -26.51 7.88 -21.09
N SER A 114 -25.96 7.54 -19.92
CA SER A 114 -24.51 7.53 -19.64
C SER A 114 -23.95 6.12 -19.46
N HIS A 115 -24.74 5.07 -19.73
CA HIS A 115 -24.26 3.69 -19.70
C HIS A 115 -23.24 3.43 -20.81
N GLY A 116 -22.21 2.63 -20.51
CA GLY A 116 -21.12 2.34 -21.44
C GLY A 116 -20.04 3.42 -21.56
N ALA A 117 -20.23 4.61 -20.96
CA ALA A 117 -19.25 5.69 -20.97
C ALA A 117 -18.17 5.59 -19.85
N GLY A 118 -18.20 4.54 -19.03
CA GLY A 118 -17.23 4.33 -17.95
C GLY A 118 -17.57 5.02 -16.62
N VAL A 119 -18.70 5.72 -16.52
CA VAL A 119 -19.14 6.46 -15.30
C VAL A 119 -19.19 5.56 -14.07
N GLY A 120 -19.83 4.39 -14.15
CA GLY A 120 -19.92 3.46 -13.02
C GLY A 120 -18.54 3.00 -12.52
N LYS A 121 -17.59 2.76 -13.43
CA LYS A 121 -16.22 2.40 -13.07
C LYS A 121 -15.48 3.58 -12.42
N ALA A 122 -15.74 4.81 -12.85
CA ALA A 122 -15.14 6.00 -12.25
C ALA A 122 -15.67 6.24 -10.83
N LEU A 123 -16.98 6.06 -10.61
CA LEU A 123 -17.61 6.12 -9.29
C LEU A 123 -17.05 5.03 -8.36
N GLU A 124 -17.04 3.77 -8.79
CA GLU A 124 -16.53 2.67 -7.97
C GLU A 124 -15.06 2.85 -7.59
N LYS A 125 -14.21 3.27 -8.55
CA LYS A 125 -12.80 3.56 -8.27
C LYS A 125 -12.62 4.70 -7.26
N ALA A 126 -13.47 5.72 -7.32
CA ALA A 126 -13.42 6.82 -6.35
C ALA A 126 -13.86 6.35 -4.95
N ILE A 127 -14.90 5.52 -4.86
CA ILE A 127 -15.32 4.90 -3.60
C ILE A 127 -14.20 4.00 -3.03
N GLU A 128 -13.56 3.18 -3.86
CA GLU A 128 -12.42 2.36 -3.43
C GLU A 128 -11.28 3.23 -2.87
N SER A 129 -11.00 4.39 -3.48
CA SER A 129 -10.00 5.34 -2.98
C SER A 129 -10.37 5.89 -1.61
N ILE A 130 -11.63 6.32 -1.43
CA ILE A 130 -12.13 6.84 -0.14
C ILE A 130 -12.06 5.75 0.93
N ALA A 131 -12.55 4.54 0.63
CA ALA A 131 -12.50 3.41 1.55
C ALA A 131 -11.05 3.08 1.97
N LYS A 132 -10.13 3.13 1.01
CA LYS A 132 -8.70 2.92 1.25
C LYS A 132 -8.08 4.02 2.13
N GLU A 133 -8.36 5.28 1.85
CA GLU A 133 -7.88 6.43 2.64
C GLU A 133 -8.39 6.36 4.08
N GLN A 134 -9.60 5.84 4.29
CA GLN A 134 -10.18 5.61 5.61
C GLN A 134 -9.69 4.30 6.28
N GLY A 135 -8.83 3.53 5.61
CA GLY A 135 -8.17 2.34 6.15
C GLY A 135 -9.02 1.07 6.17
N PHE A 136 -10.10 1.01 5.38
CA PHE A 136 -10.90 -0.20 5.19
C PHE A 136 -10.14 -1.23 4.33
N LYS A 137 -10.37 -2.51 4.62
CA LYS A 137 -9.75 -3.64 3.90
C LYS A 137 -10.73 -4.33 2.96
N ASN A 138 -12.02 -4.23 3.23
CA ASN A 138 -13.07 -4.94 2.50
C ASN A 138 -14.19 -3.97 2.12
N LEU A 139 -14.48 -3.87 0.83
CA LEU A 139 -15.64 -3.16 0.31
C LEU A 139 -16.70 -4.21 -0.05
N TRP A 140 -17.90 -4.08 0.51
CA TRP A 140 -19.00 -5.01 0.23
C TRP A 140 -20.22 -4.28 -0.33
N LEU A 141 -21.10 -5.01 -1.00
CA LEU A 141 -22.37 -4.50 -1.54
C LEU A 141 -23.40 -5.62 -1.63
N GLY A 142 -24.68 -5.26 -1.63
CA GLY A 142 -25.78 -6.10 -2.09
C GLY A 142 -26.14 -5.78 -3.54
N VAL A 143 -26.49 -6.81 -4.33
CA VAL A 143 -27.02 -6.63 -5.68
C VAL A 143 -28.10 -7.65 -5.98
N TRP A 144 -29.24 -7.17 -6.48
CA TRP A 144 -30.38 -8.01 -6.84
C TRP A 144 -29.99 -9.10 -7.86
N GLU A 145 -30.36 -10.35 -7.56
CA GLU A 145 -29.98 -11.53 -8.34
C GLU A 145 -30.43 -11.45 -9.82
N GLU A 146 -31.57 -10.80 -10.09
CA GLU A 146 -32.11 -10.59 -11.44
C GLU A 146 -31.49 -9.37 -12.16
N ASN A 147 -30.39 -8.81 -11.64
CA ASN A 147 -29.62 -7.74 -12.30
C ASN A 147 -28.28 -8.24 -12.87
N PRO A 148 -28.28 -9.09 -13.92
CA PRO A 148 -27.08 -9.69 -14.47
C PRO A 148 -26.10 -8.66 -15.07
N ARG A 149 -26.58 -7.45 -15.37
CA ARG A 149 -25.73 -6.36 -15.86
C ARG A 149 -24.85 -5.80 -14.74
N ALA A 150 -25.44 -5.54 -13.57
CA ALA A 150 -24.70 -5.03 -12.41
C ALA A 150 -23.73 -6.09 -11.88
N ILE A 151 -24.20 -7.34 -11.73
CA ILE A 151 -23.37 -8.47 -11.29
C ILE A 151 -22.10 -8.60 -12.14
N ARG A 152 -22.22 -8.64 -13.47
CA ARG A 152 -21.05 -8.71 -14.38
C ARG A 152 -20.13 -7.49 -14.27
N ALA A 153 -20.66 -6.31 -13.97
CA ALA A 153 -19.84 -5.12 -13.76
C ALA A 153 -19.01 -5.25 -12.48
N TYR A 154 -19.63 -5.68 -11.37
CA TYR A 154 -18.96 -5.91 -10.09
C TYR A 154 -17.91 -7.01 -10.19
N GLU A 155 -18.21 -8.14 -10.82
CA GLU A 155 -17.23 -9.21 -11.08
C GLU A 155 -16.01 -8.67 -11.84
N LYS A 156 -16.23 -7.85 -12.86
CA LYS A 156 -15.16 -7.20 -13.64
C LYS A 156 -14.35 -6.20 -12.83
N TRP A 157 -14.94 -5.58 -11.81
CA TRP A 157 -14.26 -4.67 -10.88
C TRP A 157 -13.57 -5.40 -9.73
N GLY A 158 -13.72 -6.72 -9.63
CA GLY A 158 -13.01 -7.59 -8.70
C GLY A 158 -13.83 -8.05 -7.50
N TYR A 159 -15.14 -7.79 -7.49
CA TYR A 159 -16.04 -8.31 -6.46
C TYR A 159 -16.31 -9.80 -6.68
N LYS A 160 -16.56 -10.52 -5.58
CA LYS A 160 -16.96 -11.93 -5.57
C LYS A 160 -18.12 -12.11 -4.63
N GLN A 161 -19.10 -12.92 -5.00
CA GLN A 161 -20.21 -13.28 -4.12
C GLN A 161 -19.70 -14.10 -2.92
N VAL A 162 -20.19 -13.76 -1.72
CA VAL A 162 -19.84 -14.41 -0.45
C VAL A 162 -21.05 -14.88 0.35
N GLY A 163 -22.25 -14.50 -0.08
CA GLY A 163 -23.51 -14.90 0.53
C GLY A 163 -24.69 -14.23 -0.18
N ASP A 164 -25.85 -14.35 0.44
CA ASP A 164 -27.12 -13.83 -0.05
C ASP A 164 -27.89 -13.18 1.10
N HIS A 165 -28.74 -12.22 0.79
CA HIS A 165 -29.67 -11.58 1.73
C HIS A 165 -31.07 -11.57 1.13
N ASP A 166 -32.00 -12.24 1.79
CA ASP A 166 -33.41 -12.19 1.42
C ASP A 166 -34.08 -10.98 2.06
N PHE A 167 -34.67 -10.11 1.24
CA PHE A 167 -35.48 -8.99 1.70
C PHE A 167 -36.89 -9.09 1.11
N THR A 168 -37.86 -8.50 1.82
CA THR A 168 -39.26 -8.51 1.39
C THR A 168 -39.65 -7.10 0.97
N ILE A 169 -40.08 -6.93 -0.29
CA ILE A 169 -40.83 -5.76 -0.71
C ILE A 169 -42.30 -6.18 -0.76
N GLY A 170 -43.07 -5.69 0.20
CA GLY A 170 -44.49 -5.99 0.27
C GLY A 170 -44.79 -7.44 0.64
N SER A 171 -45.33 -8.19 -0.33
CA SER A 171 -45.58 -9.64 -0.22
C SER A 171 -44.60 -10.51 -1.00
N ILE A 172 -43.63 -9.90 -1.68
CA ILE A 172 -42.66 -10.59 -2.55
C ILE A 172 -41.30 -10.64 -1.85
N VAL A 173 -40.75 -11.85 -1.73
CA VAL A 173 -39.36 -12.06 -1.30
C VAL A 173 -38.45 -11.92 -2.51
N GLN A 174 -37.41 -11.11 -2.37
CA GLN A 174 -36.33 -10.95 -3.34
C GLN A 174 -35.01 -11.28 -2.66
N THR A 175 -34.02 -11.71 -3.45
CA THR A 175 -32.69 -12.06 -2.97
C THR A 175 -31.66 -11.13 -3.57
N ASP A 176 -30.85 -10.52 -2.71
CA ASP A 176 -29.62 -9.82 -3.08
C ASP A 176 -28.42 -10.75 -2.91
N HIS A 177 -27.56 -10.83 -3.92
CA HIS A 177 -26.24 -11.40 -3.77
C HIS A 177 -25.35 -10.43 -3.01
N ILE A 178 -24.73 -10.89 -1.92
CA ILE A 178 -23.73 -10.11 -1.19
C ILE A 178 -22.37 -10.36 -1.83
N MET A 179 -21.76 -9.29 -2.33
CA MET A 179 -20.47 -9.35 -3.01
C MET A 179 -19.41 -8.54 -2.28
N VAL A 180 -18.19 -9.07 -2.21
CA VAL A 180 -17.04 -8.45 -1.54
C VAL A 180 -15.87 -8.27 -2.50
N LYS A 181 -15.20 -7.13 -2.39
CA LYS A 181 -13.91 -6.83 -2.99
C LYS A 181 -12.91 -6.52 -1.88
N ASN A 182 -11.80 -7.27 -1.86
CA ASN A 182 -10.66 -6.93 -1.01
C ASN A 182 -9.98 -5.68 -1.58
N ILE A 183 -9.80 -4.66 -0.77
CA ILE A 183 -9.04 -3.46 -1.11
C ILE A 183 -7.56 -3.83 -0.94
N PRO A 184 -6.77 -3.92 -2.01
CA PRO A 184 -5.36 -4.26 -1.87
C PRO A 184 -4.65 -3.13 -1.14
N ASP A 185 -3.81 -3.49 -0.17
CA ASP A 185 -2.86 -2.57 0.45
C ASP A 185 -2.18 -1.77 -0.66
N THR A 186 -2.19 -0.43 -0.56
CA THR A 186 -1.49 0.39 -1.56
C THR A 186 -0.05 -0.07 -1.62
N PRO A 187 0.47 -0.50 -2.79
CA PRO A 187 1.91 -0.65 -2.95
C PRO A 187 2.51 0.72 -2.70
N THR A 188 3.30 0.87 -1.64
CA THR A 188 3.87 2.18 -1.31
C THR A 188 4.99 2.51 -2.31
N MET A 189 5.55 1.46 -2.93
CA MET A 189 6.40 1.51 -4.10
C MET A 189 5.67 1.03 -5.38
N TYR A 190 5.82 1.75 -6.50
CA TYR A 190 5.50 1.18 -7.82
C TYR A 190 6.51 0.08 -8.17
N ILE A 191 6.06 -1.17 -8.17
CA ILE A 191 6.87 -2.33 -8.53
C ILE A 191 6.16 -3.11 -9.63
N ARG A 192 6.77 -3.16 -10.82
CA ARG A 192 6.33 -4.11 -11.86
C ARG A 192 6.49 -5.53 -11.31
N ALA A 193 5.52 -6.41 -11.53
CA ALA A 193 5.53 -7.78 -10.98
C ALA A 193 6.85 -8.54 -11.18
N ALA A 194 7.53 -8.36 -12.34
CA ALA A 194 8.83 -8.96 -12.62
C ALA A 194 9.98 -8.50 -11.69
N HIS A 195 9.83 -7.35 -11.04
CA HIS A 195 10.82 -6.73 -10.15
C HIS A 195 10.43 -6.83 -8.67
N ALA A 196 9.21 -7.24 -8.37
CA ALA A 196 8.75 -7.45 -7.01
C ALA A 196 9.43 -8.67 -6.41
N GLU A 197 9.93 -8.51 -5.19
CA GLU A 197 10.34 -9.62 -4.35
C GLU A 197 9.33 -9.73 -3.21
N ALA A 198 8.72 -10.90 -3.09
CA ALA A 198 7.68 -11.21 -2.11
C ALA A 198 8.16 -12.23 -1.07
N ASP A 199 9.27 -12.92 -1.31
CA ASP A 199 9.86 -13.85 -0.35
C ASP A 199 10.54 -13.05 0.78
N LEU A 200 9.90 -13.05 1.95
CA LEU A 200 10.42 -12.34 3.11
C LEU A 200 11.80 -12.83 3.50
N ARG A 201 12.16 -14.10 3.31
CA ARG A 201 13.50 -14.63 3.62
C ARG A 201 14.58 -13.93 2.79
N VAL A 202 14.29 -13.66 1.52
CA VAL A 202 15.20 -12.92 0.63
C VAL A 202 15.36 -11.48 1.10
N LEU A 203 14.28 -10.84 1.55
CA LEU A 203 14.30 -9.45 2.03
C LEU A 203 14.99 -9.31 3.38
N ARG A 204 14.73 -10.23 4.31
CA ARG A 204 15.43 -10.31 5.59
C ARG A 204 16.93 -10.52 5.38
N ARG A 205 17.32 -11.42 4.46
CA ARG A 205 18.74 -11.58 4.08
C ARG A 205 19.34 -10.31 3.50
N LEU A 206 18.61 -9.60 2.62
CA LEU A 206 19.07 -8.31 2.10
C LEU A 206 19.30 -7.30 3.22
N ILE A 207 18.39 -7.18 4.18
CA ILE A 207 18.55 -6.28 5.34
C ILE A 207 19.74 -6.69 6.21
N HIS A 208 19.87 -7.99 6.50
CA HIS A 208 20.96 -8.54 7.30
C HIS A 208 22.34 -8.29 6.68
N GLU A 209 22.47 -8.50 5.36
CA GLU A 209 23.71 -8.25 4.61
C GLU A 209 24.01 -6.76 4.42
N ASN A 210 23.00 -5.89 4.52
CA ASN A 210 23.12 -4.46 4.27
C ASN A 210 22.51 -3.65 5.42
N PRO A 211 23.05 -3.74 6.65
CA PRO A 211 22.38 -3.26 7.86
C PRO A 211 22.30 -1.72 7.95
N LEU A 212 23.04 -0.98 7.12
CA LEU A 212 22.98 0.49 7.10
C LEU A 212 21.72 0.96 6.36
N GLY A 213 20.66 1.21 7.12
CA GLY A 213 19.38 1.70 6.62
C GLY A 213 19.28 3.23 6.61
N MET A 214 18.50 3.77 5.69
CA MET A 214 18.10 5.18 5.70
C MET A 214 16.73 5.30 6.38
N LEU A 215 16.72 5.74 7.64
CA LEU A 215 15.51 6.00 8.43
C LEU A 215 14.89 7.34 8.05
N THR A 216 13.66 7.33 7.58
CA THR A 216 12.86 8.50 7.23
C THR A 216 11.65 8.64 8.16
N THR A 217 11.47 9.84 8.71
CA THR A 217 10.34 10.20 9.58
C THR A 217 9.67 11.47 9.06
N GLY A 218 8.34 11.53 9.11
CA GLY A 218 7.55 12.74 8.90
C GLY A 218 6.99 13.26 10.22
N ILE A 219 7.67 14.18 10.89
CA ILE A 219 7.27 14.69 12.21
C ILE A 219 7.07 16.19 12.13
N LYS A 220 5.89 16.68 12.49
CA LYS A 220 5.62 18.12 12.58
C LYS A 220 6.40 18.69 13.77
N SER A 221 7.37 19.57 13.51
CA SER A 221 8.14 20.28 14.53
C SER A 221 8.18 21.77 14.18
N GLN A 222 8.18 22.63 15.20
CA GLN A 222 8.35 24.07 15.01
C GLN A 222 9.80 24.45 14.66
N THR A 223 10.76 23.56 14.99
CA THR A 223 12.19 23.85 14.93
C THR A 223 12.96 22.97 13.94
N HIS A 224 12.33 21.91 13.42
CA HIS A 224 12.96 20.97 12.50
C HIS A 224 12.10 20.76 11.24
N SER A 225 12.73 20.35 10.14
CA SER A 225 12.01 20.00 8.91
C SER A 225 11.04 18.84 9.13
N PHE A 226 9.90 18.86 8.43
CA PHE A 226 8.88 17.82 8.53
C PHE A 226 9.43 16.44 8.14
N LEU A 227 9.99 16.32 6.94
CA LEU A 227 10.68 15.11 6.50
C LEU A 227 12.15 15.18 6.90
N GLN A 228 12.61 14.16 7.60
CA GLN A 228 14.01 14.00 7.98
C GLN A 228 14.47 12.58 7.68
N SER A 229 15.73 12.44 7.29
CA SER A 229 16.36 11.15 7.02
C SER A 229 17.74 11.06 7.64
N SER A 230 18.07 9.92 8.26
CA SER A 230 19.39 9.60 8.77
C SER A 230 19.81 8.20 8.34
N HIS A 231 21.08 8.03 7.98
CA HIS A 231 21.67 6.70 7.77
C HIS A 231 22.12 6.15 9.11
N ILE A 232 21.53 5.03 9.54
CA ILE A 232 21.93 4.35 10.78
C ILE A 232 21.92 2.83 10.58
N PRO A 233 22.80 2.10 11.28
CA PRO A 233 22.73 0.66 11.28
C PRO A 233 21.49 0.16 12.03
N PHE A 234 20.86 -0.88 11.49
CA PHE A 234 19.78 -1.62 12.12
C PHE A 234 20.12 -3.10 12.20
N LEU A 235 19.63 -3.74 13.26
CA LEU A 235 19.46 -5.18 13.30
C LEU A 235 18.00 -5.54 13.11
N LEU A 236 17.75 -6.52 12.26
CA LEU A 236 16.43 -7.13 12.12
C LEU A 236 16.36 -8.37 13.00
N GLU A 237 15.39 -8.39 13.90
CA GLU A 237 15.09 -9.54 14.76
C GLU A 237 13.87 -10.28 14.25
N VAL A 238 14.00 -11.59 14.12
CA VAL A 238 12.89 -12.53 13.91
C VAL A 238 13.02 -13.70 14.88
N LYS A 239 11.90 -14.34 15.19
CA LYS A 239 11.85 -15.53 16.04
C LYS A 239 12.21 -16.78 15.26
N ASP A 240 11.81 -16.86 14.00
CA ASP A 240 12.07 -17.98 13.11
C ASP A 240 12.56 -17.50 11.74
N GLU A 241 13.86 -17.65 11.49
CA GLU A 241 14.49 -17.31 10.22
C GLU A 241 13.90 -18.07 9.02
N SER A 242 13.30 -19.25 9.25
CA SER A 242 12.66 -20.05 8.20
C SER A 242 11.24 -19.59 7.86
N SER A 243 10.63 -18.75 8.70
CA SER A 243 9.26 -18.29 8.54
C SER A 243 9.06 -17.51 7.25
N GLU A 244 8.03 -17.89 6.48
CA GLU A 244 7.69 -17.23 5.22
C GLU A 244 6.84 -15.97 5.42
N THR A 245 6.31 -15.75 6.62
CA THR A 245 5.33 -14.68 6.92
C THR A 245 5.80 -13.71 8.01
N GLU A 246 6.83 -14.05 8.79
CA GLU A 246 7.33 -13.18 9.86
C GLU A 246 8.09 -11.97 9.29
N LEU A 247 7.64 -10.76 9.65
CA LEU A 247 8.27 -9.50 9.24
C LEU A 247 9.44 -9.12 10.15
N GLY A 248 9.28 -9.25 11.46
CA GLY A 248 10.31 -8.98 12.47
C GLY A 248 10.25 -7.58 13.10
N ARG A 249 11.31 -7.23 13.83
CA ARG A 249 11.50 -5.93 14.47
C ARG A 249 12.87 -5.37 14.15
N LEU A 250 12.95 -4.09 13.78
CA LEU A 250 14.24 -3.42 13.63
C LEU A 250 14.66 -2.76 14.95
N ARG A 251 15.93 -2.88 15.30
CA ARG A 251 16.55 -2.12 16.40
C ARG A 251 17.73 -1.32 15.91
N GLY A 252 17.80 -0.07 16.33
CA GLY A 252 18.90 0.83 16.03
C GLY A 252 19.09 1.87 17.13
N HIS A 253 20.06 2.74 16.94
CA HIS A 253 20.28 3.88 17.81
C HIS A 253 20.76 5.09 17.01
N LEU A 254 20.49 6.29 17.54
CA LEU A 254 20.88 7.55 16.94
C LEU A 254 21.55 8.45 17.98
N ALA A 255 22.47 9.30 17.53
CA ALA A 255 22.97 10.38 18.36
C ALA A 255 21.82 11.26 18.86
N ARG A 256 21.79 11.56 20.16
CA ARG A 256 20.78 12.42 20.79
C ARG A 256 20.81 13.84 20.22
N GLN A 257 21.97 14.29 19.73
CA GLN A 257 22.13 15.61 19.11
C GLN A 257 21.61 15.70 17.67
N ASN A 258 21.30 14.57 17.03
CA ASN A 258 20.74 14.55 15.68
C ASN A 258 19.38 15.31 15.66
N PRO A 259 19.18 16.27 14.73
CA PRO A 259 17.89 16.94 14.53
C PRO A 259 16.68 16.00 14.49
N GLN A 260 16.82 14.85 13.84
CA GLN A 260 15.75 13.84 13.75
C GLN A 260 15.45 13.23 15.12
N SER A 261 16.48 12.94 15.92
CA SER A 261 16.33 12.51 17.32
C SER A 261 15.61 13.56 18.16
N LYS A 262 15.95 14.85 17.99
CA LYS A 262 15.29 15.95 18.72
C LYS A 262 13.82 16.06 18.38
N ALA A 263 13.46 15.97 17.09
CA ALA A 263 12.07 15.97 16.66
C ALA A 263 11.28 14.77 17.21
N MET A 264 11.88 13.57 17.23
CA MET A 264 11.24 12.38 17.82
C MET A 264 11.02 12.52 19.33
N ILE A 265 12.00 13.07 20.06
CA ILE A 265 11.88 13.32 21.51
C ILE A 265 10.81 14.38 21.79
N GLU A 266 10.80 15.48 21.03
CA GLU A 266 9.77 16.54 21.11
C GLU A 266 8.37 15.94 20.92
N HIS A 267 8.17 15.16 19.85
CA HIS A 267 6.91 14.46 19.57
C HIS A 267 6.47 13.58 20.73
N CYS A 268 7.35 12.71 21.25
CA CYS A 268 7.01 11.81 22.35
C CYS A 268 6.69 12.56 23.64
N THR A 269 7.44 13.64 23.94
CA THR A 269 7.25 14.45 25.14
C THR A 269 5.93 15.24 25.08
N SER A 270 5.55 15.73 23.90
CA SER A 270 4.28 16.42 23.68
C SER A 270 3.07 15.48 23.66
N ASN A 271 3.27 14.18 23.45
CA ASN A 271 2.21 13.18 23.34
C ASN A 271 2.39 12.01 24.31
N PRO A 272 2.35 12.24 25.65
CA PRO A 272 2.61 11.21 26.65
C PRO A 272 1.64 10.02 26.60
N SER A 273 0.43 10.23 26.06
CA SER A 273 -0.57 9.17 25.84
C SER A 273 -0.08 8.09 24.86
N LEU A 274 0.85 8.42 23.96
CA LEU A 274 1.44 7.49 23.00
C LEU A 274 2.57 6.63 23.58
N LYS A 275 2.93 6.79 24.87
CA LYS A 275 3.91 5.93 25.56
C LYS A 275 5.23 5.75 24.80
N SER A 276 5.77 6.86 24.30
CA SER A 276 7.00 6.93 23.48
C SER A 276 6.92 6.29 22.08
N TYR A 277 5.73 6.01 21.58
CA TYR A 277 5.52 5.70 20.16
C TYR A 277 5.38 6.98 19.33
N LEU A 278 5.87 6.93 18.10
CA LEU A 278 5.50 7.91 17.09
C LEU A 278 4.06 7.66 16.62
N GLU A 279 3.35 8.74 16.31
CA GLU A 279 1.95 8.67 15.87
C GLU A 279 1.86 8.01 14.49
N ASP A 280 2.63 8.52 13.54
CA ASP A 280 2.71 8.02 12.17
C ASP A 280 3.71 6.87 12.04
N GLU A 281 3.58 6.09 10.96
CA GLU A 281 4.58 5.09 10.61
C GLU A 281 5.89 5.73 10.15
N VAL A 282 6.98 4.96 10.24
CA VAL A 282 8.31 5.34 9.72
C VAL A 282 8.68 4.48 8.53
N LEU A 283 9.59 4.97 7.68
CA LEU A 283 10.16 4.24 6.55
C LEU A 283 11.66 4.00 6.80
N VAL A 284 12.13 2.78 6.61
CA VAL A 284 13.57 2.48 6.51
C VAL A 284 13.87 1.87 5.15
N ILE A 285 14.82 2.46 4.42
CA ILE A 285 15.25 1.96 3.11
C ILE A 285 16.61 1.28 3.26
N PHE A 286 16.68 0.01 2.87
CA PHE A 286 17.93 -0.75 2.75
C PHE A 286 18.23 -0.95 1.27
N THR A 287 19.44 -0.57 0.84
CA THR A 287 19.85 -0.67 -0.56
C THR A 287 21.13 -1.49 -0.65
N LYS A 288 21.16 -2.45 -1.57
CA LYS A 288 22.38 -3.19 -1.85
C LYS A 288 23.40 -2.25 -2.53
N PRO A 289 24.65 -2.16 -2.05
CA PRO A 289 25.68 -1.30 -2.66
C PRO A 289 25.96 -1.63 -4.12
N ALA A 290 25.85 -2.91 -4.49
CA ALA A 290 26.00 -3.37 -5.86
C ALA A 290 24.78 -2.99 -6.72
N HIS A 291 24.85 -1.79 -7.28
CA HIS A 291 23.91 -1.26 -8.26
C HIS A 291 24.68 -0.62 -9.43
N HIS A 292 24.15 -0.68 -10.65
CA HIS A 292 24.85 -0.10 -11.80
C HIS A 292 23.91 0.28 -12.94
N TYR A 293 24.33 1.29 -13.71
CA TYR A 293 23.74 1.61 -15.00
C TYR A 293 23.92 0.47 -16.00
N VAL A 294 22.82 0.04 -16.63
CA VAL A 294 22.81 -0.95 -17.71
C VAL A 294 22.73 -0.22 -19.04
N THR A 295 23.81 -0.28 -19.80
CA THR A 295 23.85 0.28 -21.15
C THR A 295 23.08 -0.60 -22.14
N PRO A 296 22.34 -0.02 -23.09
CA PRO A 296 21.73 -0.79 -24.16
C PRO A 296 22.72 -1.60 -25.01
N LYS A 297 24.02 -1.29 -24.95
CA LYS A 297 25.07 -2.08 -25.62
C LYS A 297 25.19 -3.51 -25.11
N PHE A 298 24.72 -3.80 -23.89
CA PHE A 298 24.76 -5.14 -23.32
C PHE A 298 23.67 -6.07 -23.86
N TYR A 299 22.60 -5.54 -24.47
CA TYR A 299 21.55 -6.36 -25.06
C TYR A 299 22.01 -6.90 -26.42
N THR A 300 22.32 -8.18 -26.49
CA THR A 300 22.93 -8.86 -27.65
C THR A 300 21.90 -9.46 -28.61
N GLU A 301 20.63 -9.58 -28.22
CA GLU A 301 19.56 -10.14 -29.04
C GLU A 301 18.57 -9.04 -29.48
N THR A 302 17.95 -8.34 -28.53
CA THR A 302 16.87 -7.40 -28.86
C THR A 302 17.38 -6.19 -29.63
N LYS A 303 18.55 -5.65 -29.24
CA LYS A 303 19.13 -4.47 -29.88
C LYS A 303 19.44 -4.70 -31.36
N PRO A 304 20.21 -5.73 -31.78
CA PRO A 304 20.43 -5.96 -33.20
C PRO A 304 19.17 -6.40 -33.95
N ALA A 305 18.21 -7.05 -33.30
CA ALA A 305 16.98 -7.51 -33.95
C ALA A 305 16.03 -6.35 -34.32
N ASN A 306 15.80 -5.38 -33.43
CA ASN A 306 14.84 -4.30 -33.68
C ASN A 306 15.17 -2.94 -33.05
N GLY A 307 16.27 -2.84 -32.29
CA GLY A 307 16.70 -1.59 -31.64
C GLY A 307 15.81 -1.09 -30.50
N LYS A 308 14.74 -1.81 -30.12
CA LYS A 308 13.77 -1.39 -29.09
C LYS A 308 14.28 -1.70 -27.68
N VAL A 309 15.38 -1.05 -27.31
CA VAL A 309 16.00 -1.14 -25.99
C VAL A 309 16.27 0.25 -25.45
N VAL A 310 16.19 0.39 -24.12
CA VAL A 310 16.41 1.67 -23.42
C VAL A 310 17.44 1.51 -22.31
N PRO A 311 18.19 2.58 -21.98
CA PRO A 311 19.09 2.55 -20.85
C PRO A 311 18.33 2.40 -19.53
N THR A 312 18.92 1.73 -18.56
CA THR A 312 18.27 1.53 -17.26
C THR A 312 19.27 1.35 -16.12
N TRP A 313 18.78 1.09 -14.92
CA TRP A 313 19.59 0.75 -13.74
C TRP A 313 19.21 -0.61 -13.20
N ASN A 314 20.23 -1.37 -12.83
CA ASN A 314 20.10 -2.56 -12.00
C ASN A 314 20.38 -2.19 -10.54
N TYR A 315 19.48 -2.58 -9.63
CA TYR A 315 19.59 -2.35 -8.19
C TYR A 315 18.68 -3.29 -7.40
N ALA A 316 18.99 -3.48 -6.12
CA ALA A 316 18.15 -4.20 -5.18
C ALA A 316 17.93 -3.35 -3.91
N ALA A 317 16.69 -3.28 -3.43
CA ALA A 317 16.33 -2.54 -2.24
C ALA A 317 15.15 -3.18 -1.50
N ALA A 318 15.10 -2.97 -0.19
CA ALA A 318 13.96 -3.25 0.67
C ALA A 318 13.46 -1.97 1.34
N GLN A 319 12.15 -1.78 1.37
CA GLN A 319 11.47 -0.73 2.12
C GLN A 319 10.72 -1.35 3.29
N VAL A 320 11.08 -0.93 4.50
CA VAL A 320 10.45 -1.34 5.74
C VAL A 320 9.57 -0.21 6.24
N TYR A 321 8.30 -0.50 6.48
CA TYR A 321 7.38 0.39 7.17
C TYR A 321 7.05 -0.20 8.54
N GLY A 322 6.86 0.65 9.53
CA GLY A 322 6.53 0.18 10.87
C GLY A 322 6.22 1.27 11.88
N LYS A 323 5.76 0.83 13.06
CA LYS A 323 5.54 1.70 14.21
C LYS A 323 6.80 1.77 15.05
N ALA A 324 7.31 2.99 15.23
CA ALA A 324 8.55 3.23 15.97
C ALA A 324 8.26 3.58 17.43
N ARG A 325 8.94 2.88 18.35
CA ARG A 325 9.07 3.25 19.76
C ARG A 325 10.45 3.82 20.02
N ILE A 326 10.49 4.95 20.73
CA ILE A 326 11.72 5.70 21.00
C ILE A 326 12.13 5.50 22.46
N TYR A 327 13.38 5.09 22.67
CA TYR A 327 13.98 4.89 23.99
C TYR A 327 14.95 6.04 24.27
N TYR A 328 14.46 7.08 24.94
CA TYR A 328 15.21 8.32 25.16
C TYR A 328 15.29 8.77 26.62
N GLU A 329 14.49 8.16 27.50
CA GLU A 329 14.42 8.49 28.91
C GLU A 329 15.65 7.95 29.67
N ASN A 330 15.99 8.58 30.78
CA ASN A 330 17.05 8.09 31.65
C ASN A 330 16.49 7.07 32.66
N ASN A 331 16.16 5.88 32.17
CA ASN A 331 15.58 4.78 32.96
C ASN A 331 16.22 3.42 32.63
N GLU A 332 15.90 2.41 33.44
CA GLU A 332 16.48 1.06 33.31
C GLU A 332 16.08 0.37 31.98
N GLU A 333 14.83 0.56 31.53
CA GLU A 333 14.33 0.01 30.26
C GLU A 333 15.17 0.52 29.08
N THR A 334 15.39 1.83 29.01
CA THR A 334 16.21 2.48 27.96
C THR A 334 17.66 2.02 28.05
N SER A 335 18.23 1.94 29.25
CA SER A 335 19.61 1.48 29.42
C SER A 335 19.81 0.03 28.97
N SER A 336 18.86 -0.86 29.31
CA SER A 336 18.86 -2.26 28.89
C SER A 336 18.69 -2.40 27.38
N PHE A 337 17.72 -1.68 26.79
CA PHE A 337 17.51 -1.65 25.35
C PHE A 337 18.78 -1.22 24.60
N LEU A 338 19.39 -0.10 25.01
CA LEU A 338 20.60 0.42 24.39
C LEU A 338 21.79 -0.53 24.56
N GLY A 339 21.96 -1.12 25.74
CA GLY A 339 23.01 -2.12 25.98
C GLY A 339 22.90 -3.30 25.03
N ARG A 340 21.69 -3.85 24.89
CA ARG A 340 21.39 -4.96 23.96
C ARG A 340 21.62 -4.54 22.51
N ALA A 341 21.10 -3.38 22.10
CA ALA A 341 21.22 -2.89 20.73
C ALA A 341 22.68 -2.65 20.30
N ILE A 342 23.52 -2.09 21.19
CA ILE A 342 24.94 -1.85 20.89
C ILE A 342 25.71 -3.18 20.84
N SER A 343 25.49 -4.07 21.82
CA SER A 343 26.19 -5.35 21.89
C SER A 343 25.89 -6.22 20.67
N ASP A 344 24.61 -6.42 20.36
CA ASP A 344 24.19 -7.28 19.26
C ASP A 344 24.68 -6.73 17.91
N LEU A 345 24.60 -5.40 17.71
CA LEU A 345 25.03 -4.76 16.46
C LEU A 345 26.56 -4.83 16.30
N THR A 346 27.30 -4.72 17.40
CA THR A 346 28.76 -4.91 17.38
C THR A 346 29.09 -6.33 16.94
N ASP A 347 28.49 -7.31 17.61
CA ASP A 347 28.64 -8.74 17.31
C ASP A 347 28.30 -9.08 15.86
N HIS A 348 27.20 -8.52 15.33
CA HIS A 348 26.78 -8.69 13.93
C HIS A 348 27.83 -8.19 12.95
N ASN A 349 28.39 -7.00 13.19
CA ASN A 349 29.36 -6.40 12.28
C ASN A 349 30.74 -7.04 12.40
N GLU A 350 31.20 -7.36 13.61
CA GLU A 350 32.48 -8.04 13.82
C GLU A 350 32.50 -9.42 13.16
N ARG A 351 31.40 -10.19 13.27
CA ARG A 351 31.30 -11.51 12.61
C ARG A 351 30.98 -11.41 11.13
N GLY A 352 30.00 -10.59 10.76
CA GLY A 352 29.47 -10.50 9.40
C GLY A 352 30.34 -9.67 8.48
N ALA A 353 30.55 -8.41 8.82
CA ALA A 353 31.27 -7.46 7.96
C ALA A 353 32.80 -7.64 8.05
N MET A 354 33.34 -7.88 9.25
CA MET A 354 34.78 -8.04 9.45
C MET A 354 35.26 -9.49 9.35
N GLY A 355 34.37 -10.48 9.46
CA GLY A 355 34.71 -11.90 9.34
C GLY A 355 35.46 -12.47 10.55
N TYR A 356 35.40 -11.81 11.72
CA TYR A 356 36.08 -12.28 12.92
C TYR A 356 35.35 -13.45 13.57
N THR A 357 36.13 -14.33 14.20
CA THR A 357 35.60 -15.44 15.01
C THR A 357 35.22 -14.97 16.41
N ALA A 358 34.54 -15.81 17.18
CA ALA A 358 34.16 -15.50 18.56
C ALA A 358 35.36 -15.20 19.48
N GLU A 359 36.56 -15.70 19.14
CA GLU A 359 37.82 -15.54 19.88
C GLU A 359 38.54 -14.24 19.53
N SER A 360 38.34 -13.73 18.31
CA SER A 360 39.07 -12.57 17.78
C SER A 360 38.23 -11.29 17.66
N GLN A 361 36.90 -11.39 17.81
CA GLN A 361 36.00 -10.24 17.74
C GLN A 361 36.20 -9.28 18.90
N TRP A 362 36.09 -7.98 18.63
CA TRP A 362 35.99 -6.96 19.67
C TRP A 362 34.58 -7.00 20.29
N LYS A 363 34.50 -6.91 21.62
CA LYS A 363 33.24 -6.85 22.36
C LYS A 363 33.09 -5.51 23.04
N VAL A 364 31.85 -5.06 23.22
CA VAL A 364 31.55 -3.84 23.99
C VAL A 364 32.15 -3.88 25.40
N SER A 365 32.21 -5.07 26.01
CA SER A 365 32.83 -5.31 27.32
C SER A 365 34.35 -5.10 27.36
N ASP A 366 35.02 -5.02 26.21
CA ASP A 366 36.46 -4.74 26.13
C ASP A 366 36.74 -3.25 26.39
N ALA A 367 35.73 -2.39 26.25
CA ALA A 367 35.80 -1.00 26.68
C ALA A 367 35.48 -0.84 28.18
N PRO A 368 36.06 0.17 28.87
CA PRO A 368 35.72 0.43 30.27
C PRO A 368 34.23 0.74 30.46
N GLU A 369 33.58 0.08 31.42
CA GLU A 369 32.13 0.19 31.67
C GLU A 369 31.67 1.65 31.85
N LYS A 370 32.40 2.44 32.65
CA LYS A 370 32.10 3.87 32.86
C LYS A 370 32.15 4.69 31.58
N TYR A 371 33.00 4.31 30.63
CA TYR A 371 33.11 4.97 29.32
C TYR A 371 31.92 4.62 28.44
N VAL A 372 31.52 3.35 28.39
CA VAL A 372 30.32 2.89 27.66
C VAL A 372 29.05 3.56 28.20
N GLU A 373 28.87 3.61 29.52
CA GLU A 373 27.72 4.26 30.14
C GLU A 373 27.65 5.77 29.88
N LEU A 374 28.81 6.44 29.78
CA LEU A 374 28.87 7.85 29.38
C LEU A 374 28.39 8.03 27.93
N LEU A 375 28.86 7.20 27.00
CA LEU A 375 28.48 7.29 25.59
C LEU A 375 27.01 6.93 25.35
N LYS A 376 26.48 5.95 26.08
CA LYS A 376 25.05 5.56 26.02
C LYS A 376 24.10 6.73 26.32
N ARG A 377 24.50 7.67 27.18
CA ARG A 377 23.69 8.88 27.48
C ARG A 377 23.57 9.82 26.28
N ASN A 378 24.51 9.75 25.34
CA ASN A 378 24.55 10.60 24.15
C ASN A 378 23.79 10.03 22.96
N ILE A 379 23.09 8.91 23.13
CA ILE A 379 22.25 8.30 22.10
C ILE A 379 20.81 8.10 22.59
N ILE A 380 19.92 7.82 21.65
CA ILE A 380 18.58 7.29 21.86
C ILE A 380 18.46 5.95 21.14
N GLY A 381 17.61 5.06 21.64
CA GLY A 381 17.25 3.83 20.98
C GLY A 381 16.00 4.00 20.13
N ILE A 382 15.89 3.23 19.05
CA ILE A 382 14.69 3.11 18.24
C ILE A 382 14.40 1.63 18.01
N GLU A 383 13.17 1.21 18.31
CA GLU A 383 12.62 -0.09 17.92
C GLU A 383 11.48 0.15 16.92
N ILE A 384 11.47 -0.59 15.81
CA ILE A 384 10.42 -0.49 14.80
C ILE A 384 9.77 -1.86 14.68
N GLU A 385 8.49 -1.94 15.07
CA GLU A 385 7.65 -3.09 14.77
C GLU A 385 7.26 -3.03 13.31
N VAL A 386 7.76 -3.98 12.50
CA VAL A 386 7.56 -3.97 11.06
C VAL A 386 6.13 -4.36 10.75
N THR A 387 5.41 -3.43 10.11
CA THR A 387 4.03 -3.64 9.66
C THR A 387 3.99 -4.02 8.18
N LYS A 388 5.02 -3.65 7.42
CA LYS A 388 5.10 -3.94 5.99
C LYS A 388 6.55 -3.96 5.50
N LEU A 389 6.88 -4.94 4.65
CA LEU A 389 8.20 -5.12 4.04
C LEU A 389 8.04 -5.33 2.54
N GLU A 390 8.46 -4.35 1.74
CA GLU A 390 8.40 -4.40 0.28
C GLU A 390 9.79 -4.52 -0.33
N GLY A 391 9.94 -5.44 -1.28
CA GLY A 391 11.21 -5.74 -1.94
C GLY A 391 11.21 -5.42 -3.43
N LYS A 392 12.29 -4.80 -3.91
CA LYS A 392 12.50 -4.59 -5.34
C LYS A 392 13.87 -5.07 -5.77
N PHE A 393 13.88 -6.04 -6.67
CA PHE A 393 15.06 -6.48 -7.39
C PHE A 393 14.84 -6.14 -8.85
N LYS A 394 15.56 -5.14 -9.37
CA LYS A 394 15.60 -4.85 -10.80
C LYS A 394 16.98 -5.23 -11.29
N MET A 395 17.10 -6.42 -11.85
CA MET A 395 18.36 -7.06 -12.23
C MET A 395 18.25 -7.67 -13.62
N SER A 396 17.60 -6.93 -14.54
CA SER A 396 17.38 -7.32 -15.94
C SER A 396 16.68 -8.68 -16.14
N GLN A 397 16.10 -9.25 -15.09
CA GLN A 397 15.53 -10.60 -15.16
C GLN A 397 14.35 -10.67 -16.12
N GLU A 398 13.64 -9.57 -16.41
CA GLU A 398 12.54 -9.54 -17.38
C GLU A 398 12.98 -9.84 -18.82
N MET A 399 14.26 -9.65 -19.14
CA MET A 399 14.81 -9.79 -20.49
C MET A 399 14.86 -11.27 -20.95
N GLY A 400 15.06 -11.46 -22.26
CA GLY A 400 15.31 -12.77 -22.85
C GLY A 400 16.63 -13.38 -22.38
N HIS A 401 16.86 -14.67 -22.68
CA HIS A 401 18.06 -15.37 -22.24
C HIS A 401 19.35 -14.73 -22.79
N GLY A 402 19.47 -14.49 -24.10
CA GLY A 402 20.72 -13.95 -24.65
C GLY A 402 20.98 -12.50 -24.23
N ASP A 403 19.93 -11.68 -24.06
CA ASP A 403 20.10 -10.33 -23.50
C ASP A 403 20.57 -10.36 -22.04
N ARG A 404 20.11 -11.30 -21.21
CA ARG A 404 20.62 -11.47 -19.83
C ARG A 404 22.09 -11.90 -19.84
N GLU A 405 22.47 -12.85 -20.70
CA GLU A 405 23.86 -13.27 -20.88
C GLU A 405 24.76 -12.11 -21.33
N GLY A 406 24.25 -11.24 -22.22
CA GLY A 406 24.96 -10.04 -22.65
C GLY A 406 25.17 -9.03 -21.52
N VAL A 407 24.17 -8.88 -20.62
CA VAL A 407 24.29 -8.07 -19.41
C VAL A 407 25.32 -8.64 -18.43
N ILE A 408 25.29 -9.96 -18.19
CA ILE A 408 26.26 -10.65 -17.31
C ILE A 408 27.69 -10.42 -17.83
N LYS A 409 27.96 -10.79 -19.08
CA LYS A 409 29.29 -10.61 -19.70
C LYS A 409 29.72 -9.15 -19.78
N GLY A 410 28.77 -8.25 -20.01
CA GLY A 410 29.01 -6.82 -20.04
C GLY A 410 29.53 -6.28 -18.71
N PHE A 411 28.96 -6.77 -17.60
CA PHE A 411 29.38 -6.39 -16.24
C PHE A 411 30.68 -7.06 -15.80
N GLU A 412 30.86 -8.36 -16.06
CA GLU A 412 32.13 -9.08 -15.82
C GLU A 412 33.29 -8.42 -16.60
N GLY A 413 33.01 -7.99 -17.84
CA GLY A 413 33.98 -7.29 -18.69
C GLY A 413 34.41 -5.91 -18.19
N LEU A 414 33.76 -5.36 -17.17
CA LEU A 414 34.23 -4.14 -16.50
C LEU A 414 35.45 -4.40 -15.62
N GLY A 415 35.64 -5.64 -15.14
CA GLY A 415 36.73 -6.01 -14.23
C GLY A 415 36.69 -5.25 -12.91
N THR A 416 35.49 -4.99 -12.38
CA THR A 416 35.29 -4.28 -11.10
C THR A 416 34.45 -5.15 -10.17
N GLU A 417 34.73 -5.09 -8.86
CA GLU A 417 34.00 -5.85 -7.84
C GLU A 417 32.48 -5.61 -7.90
N VAL A 418 32.07 -4.36 -8.13
CA VAL A 418 30.65 -3.99 -8.31
C VAL A 418 30.07 -4.62 -9.58
N GLY A 419 30.83 -4.65 -10.68
CA GLY A 419 30.43 -5.32 -11.91
C GLY A 419 30.20 -6.81 -11.69
N ASP A 420 31.15 -7.49 -11.06
CA ASP A 420 31.09 -8.93 -10.78
C ASP A 420 29.89 -9.28 -9.88
N GLU A 421 29.64 -8.48 -8.84
CA GLU A 421 28.49 -8.69 -7.95
C GLU A 421 27.15 -8.42 -8.67
N VAL A 422 27.04 -7.38 -9.49
CA VAL A 422 25.82 -7.14 -10.29
C VAL A 422 25.61 -8.27 -11.28
N ALA A 423 26.67 -8.76 -11.96
CA ALA A 423 26.60 -9.90 -12.88
C ALA A 423 26.08 -11.17 -12.17
N ARG A 424 26.62 -11.47 -10.98
CA ARG A 424 26.19 -12.60 -10.14
C ARG A 424 24.70 -12.52 -9.80
N VAL A 425 24.22 -11.35 -9.38
CA VAL A 425 22.79 -11.20 -9.02
C VAL A 425 21.90 -11.23 -10.26
N VAL A 426 22.31 -10.67 -11.41
CA VAL A 426 21.57 -10.80 -12.68
C VAL A 426 21.38 -12.28 -13.05
N LYS A 427 22.44 -13.09 -12.90
CA LYS A 427 22.38 -14.53 -13.13
C LYS A 427 21.41 -15.22 -12.18
N GLU A 428 21.56 -15.03 -10.87
CA GLU A 428 20.69 -15.62 -9.84
C GLU A 428 19.21 -15.29 -10.09
N ARG A 429 18.89 -14.01 -10.34
CA ARG A 429 17.51 -13.56 -10.61
C ARG A 429 16.98 -14.09 -11.94
N GLY A 430 17.87 -14.29 -12.91
CA GLY A 430 17.53 -14.91 -14.19
C GLY A 430 17.12 -16.37 -14.01
N GLU A 431 17.91 -17.15 -13.31
CA GLU A 431 17.66 -18.57 -13.02
C GLU A 431 16.36 -18.77 -12.23
N LEU A 432 16.14 -17.97 -11.17
CA LEU A 432 14.90 -18.00 -10.38
C LEU A 432 13.66 -17.70 -11.20
N LYS A 433 13.75 -16.78 -12.18
CA LYS A 433 12.62 -16.50 -13.08
C LYS A 433 12.34 -17.68 -14.00
N ASP A 434 13.38 -18.33 -14.52
CA ASP A 434 13.21 -19.44 -15.46
C ASP A 434 12.67 -20.70 -14.77
N GLN A 435 12.97 -20.91 -13.49
CA GLN A 435 12.38 -21.98 -12.67
C GLN A 435 10.89 -21.79 -12.36
N LYS A 436 10.36 -20.56 -12.45
CA LYS A 436 8.95 -20.23 -12.21
C LYS A 436 8.06 -20.37 -13.47
N LYS A 437 8.65 -20.66 -14.63
CA LYS A 437 7.95 -20.95 -15.88
C LYS A 437 7.76 -22.44 -16.04
#